data_AF-A0A955HS14-F1
#
_entry.id   AF-A0A955HS14-F1
#
_cell.length_a   1.000
_cell.length_b   1.000
_cell.length_c   1.000
_cell.angle_alpha   90.00
_cell.angle_beta   90.00
_cell.angle_gamma   90.00
#
_symmetry.space_group_name_H-M   'P 1'
#
loop_
_entity.id
_entity.type
_entity.pdbx_description
1 polymer ?
#
loop_
_entity_poly.entity_id
_entity_poly.type
_entity_poly.pdbx_seq_one_letter_code
_entity_poly.pdbx_strand_id
1 'polypeptide(L)' 'MPGALRDKFKTYIAQAIKKDDPYILIAKEKEEIVGFITFEDSKTNYLDTNIVKHGNILELFVSQKFRKRGIGKMLMD' A
#
# COMPACT_ATOMS: atom_id res chain seq x y z
N MET A 1 -7.72 -24.31 1.33
CA MET A 1 -8.53 -23.46 2.24
C MET A 1 -8.27 -21.98 1.93
N PRO A 2 -9.10 -21.30 1.13
CA PRO A 2 -8.88 -19.91 0.70
C PRO A 2 -9.49 -18.83 1.62
N GLY A 3 -10.48 -19.17 2.45
CA GLY A 3 -11.25 -18.20 3.24
C GLY A 3 -10.46 -17.50 4.35
N ALA A 4 -9.69 -18.26 5.15
CA ALA A 4 -8.98 -17.73 6.31
C ALA A 4 -7.92 -16.67 5.97
N LEU A 5 -7.27 -16.77 4.80
CA LEU A 5 -6.32 -15.78 4.31
C LEU A 5 -7.00 -14.47 3.92
N ARG A 6 -8.20 -14.54 3.33
CA ARG A 6 -8.99 -13.38 2.92
C ARG A 6 -9.46 -12.57 4.12
N ASP A 7 -9.90 -13.23 5.18
CA ASP A 7 -10.41 -12.54 6.38
C ASP A 7 -9.28 -11.92 7.20
N LYS A 8 -8.12 -12.58 7.28
CA LYS A 8 -6.90 -12.00 7.87
C LYS A 8 -6.45 -10.75 7.12
N PHE A 9 -6.45 -10.78 5.78
CA PHE A 9 -6.09 -9.62 4.96
C PHE A 9 -7.05 -8.45 5.16
N LYS A 10 -8.37 -8.70 5.15
CA LYS A 10 -9.38 -7.66 5.45
C LYS A 10 -9.17 -7.04 6.82
N THR A 11 -8.89 -7.88 7.83
CA THR A 11 -8.65 -7.43 9.20
C THR A 11 -7.40 -6.56 9.27
N TYR A 12 -6.31 -6.99 8.62
CA TYR A 12 -5.07 -6.24 8.54
C TYR A 12 -5.27 -4.86 7.90
N ILE A 13 -5.91 -4.80 6.73
CA ILE A 13 -6.20 -3.52 6.06
C ILE A 13 -7.11 -2.63 6.90
N ALA A 14 -8.15 -3.18 7.53
CA ALA A 14 -9.03 -2.41 8.40
C ALA A 14 -8.30 -1.86 9.63
N GLN A 15 -7.32 -2.58 10.17
CA GLN A 15 -6.47 -2.10 11.26
C GLN A 15 -5.51 -1.01 10.81
N ALA A 16 -4.86 -1.18 9.65
CA ALA A 16 -3.98 -0.18 9.06
C ALA A 16 -4.72 1.14 8.80
N ILE A 17 -5.93 1.07 8.22
CA ILE A 17 -6.79 2.24 7.99
C ILE A 17 -7.13 2.95 9.31
N LYS A 18 -7.54 2.20 10.34
CA LYS A 18 -7.95 2.78 11.62
C LYS A 18 -6.80 3.44 12.38
N LYS A 19 -5.59 2.91 12.25
CA LYS A 19 -4.45 3.33 13.06
C LYS A 19 -3.76 4.55 12.48
N ASP A 20 -3.51 4.53 11.18
CA ASP A 20 -2.59 5.47 10.53
C ASP A 20 -3.30 6.37 9.49
N ASP A 21 -4.59 6.16 9.21
CA ASP A 21 -5.39 6.84 8.17
C ASP A 21 -4.63 7.08 6.84
N PRO A 22 -3.99 6.04 6.28
CA PRO A 22 -3.14 6.20 5.10
C PRO A 22 -3.99 6.36 3.83
N TYR A 23 -3.39 6.98 2.83
CA TYR A 23 -3.86 6.88 1.45
C TYR A 23 -3.66 5.46 0.94
N ILE A 24 -4.66 4.93 0.23
CA ILE A 24 -4.63 3.58 -0.34
C ILE A 24 -4.99 3.63 -1.81
N LEU A 25 -4.11 3.10 -2.66
CA LEU A 25 -4.43 2.83 -4.07
C LEU A 25 -4.46 1.32 -4.30
N ILE A 26 -5.41 0.89 -5.12
CA ILE A 26 -5.67 -0.53 -5.39
C ILE A 26 -5.58 -0.77 -6.89
N ALA A 27 -4.76 -1.74 -7.29
CA ALA A 27 -4.73 -2.25 -8.65
C ALA A 27 -5.77 -3.37 -8.79
N LYS A 28 -6.63 -3.25 -9.81
CA LYS A 28 -7.61 -4.28 -10.17
C LYS A 28 -7.38 -4.75 -11.59
N GLU A 29 -7.48 -6.06 -11.80
CA GLU A 29 -7.57 -6.67 -13.13
C GLU A 29 -8.94 -7.35 -13.21
N LYS A 30 -9.83 -6.80 -14.03
CA LYS A 30 -11.28 -7.10 -14.00
C LYS A 30 -11.84 -6.81 -12.60
N GLU A 31 -12.33 -7.83 -11.90
CA GLU A 31 -12.91 -7.73 -10.54
C GLU A 31 -11.97 -8.24 -9.44
N GLU A 32 -10.77 -8.71 -9.80
CA GLU A 32 -9.80 -9.19 -8.83
C GLU A 32 -8.85 -8.06 -8.40
N ILE A 33 -8.68 -7.87 -7.10
CA ILE A 33 -7.62 -7.01 -6.56
C ILE A 33 -6.29 -7.74 -6.72
N VAL A 34 -5.39 -7.18 -7.51
CA VAL A 34 -4.11 -7.80 -7.89
C VAL A 34 -2.90 -7.16 -7.20
N GLY A 35 -3.09 -6.00 -6.59
CA GLY A 35 -2.08 -5.31 -5.79
C GLY A 35 -2.64 -4.07 -5.11
N PHE A 36 -1.86 -3.49 -4.21
CA PHE A 36 -2.17 -2.24 -3.53
C PHE A 36 -0.90 -1.55 -3.07
N ILE A 37 -1.01 -0.25 -2.81
CA ILE A 37 -0.01 0.55 -2.10
C ILE A 37 -0.72 1.34 -1.01
N THR A 38 -0.08 1.46 0.15
CA THR A 38 -0.48 2.36 1.23
C THR A 38 0.63 3.35 1.50
N PHE A 39 0.27 4.62 1.68
CA PHE A 39 1.23 5.68 1.93
C PHE A 39 0.60 6.82 2.74
N GLU A 40 1.44 7.61 3.39
CA GLU A 40 1.02 8.75 4.20
C GLU A 40 1.90 9.96 3.92
N ASP A 41 1.35 11.16 4.15
CA ASP A 41 2.15 12.38 4.26
C ASP A 41 2.79 12.42 5.65
N SER A 42 4.11 12.51 5.72
CA SER A 42 4.84 12.62 6.97
C SER A 42 5.64 13.91 7.04
N LYS A 43 5.85 14.38 8.27
CA LYS A 43 6.69 15.53 8.58
C LYS A 43 7.79 15.07 9.51
N THR A 44 9.03 15.29 9.11
CA THR A 44 10.20 14.97 9.92
C THR A 44 11.19 16.10 9.80
N ASN A 45 11.71 16.58 10.93
CA ASN A 45 12.80 17.53 10.94
C ASN A 45 14.11 16.74 10.98
N TYR A 46 14.66 16.45 9.81
CA TYR A 46 16.01 15.92 9.69
C TYR A 46 17.00 17.04 9.99
N LEU A 47 18.00 16.79 10.85
CA LEU A 47 18.99 17.80 11.25
C LEU A 47 19.98 18.14 10.11
N ASP A 48 20.07 17.27 9.12
CA ASP A 48 21.03 17.26 8.03
C ASP A 48 20.41 17.53 6.64
N THR A 49 19.09 17.74 6.57
CA THR A 49 18.41 18.03 5.29
C THR A 49 17.34 19.12 5.46
N ASN A 50 17.07 19.85 4.37
CA ASN A 50 15.95 20.81 4.31
C ASN A 50 14.60 20.15 3.98
N ILE A 51 14.51 18.82 4.01
CA ILE A 51 13.26 18.10 3.70
C ILE A 51 12.38 18.11 4.95
N VAL A 52 11.29 18.87 4.89
CA VAL A 52 10.34 19.05 6.02
C VAL A 52 9.06 18.23 5.83
N LYS A 53 8.71 17.91 4.58
CA LYS A 53 7.54 17.08 4.22
C LYS A 53 7.97 16.03 3.21
N HIS A 54 7.55 14.79 3.41
CA HIS A 54 7.81 13.68 2.52
C HIS A 54 6.63 12.70 2.53
N GLY A 55 6.56 11.85 1.51
CA GLY A 55 5.61 10.75 1.45
C GLY A 55 6.26 9.46 1.93
N ASN A 56 5.67 8.80 2.91
CA ASN A 56 6.12 7.51 3.39
C ASN A 56 5.27 6.41 2.75
N ILE A 57 5.93 5.49 2.03
CA ILE A 57 5.28 4.25 1.61
C ILE A 57 5.29 3.30 2.80
N LEU A 58 4.10 2.91 3.24
CA LEU A 58 3.92 1.99 4.36
C LEU A 58 3.97 0.54 3.85
N GLU A 59 3.29 0.27 2.73
CA GLU A 59 3.29 -1.04 2.11
C GLU A 59 3.08 -0.97 0.60
N LEU A 60 3.75 -1.85 -0.13
CA LEU A 60 3.51 -2.08 -1.55
C LEU A 60 3.46 -3.59 -1.80
N PHE A 61 2.32 -4.06 -2.31
CA PHE A 61 2.11 -5.47 -2.60
C PHE A 61 1.56 -5.67 -4.01
N VAL A 62 2.14 -6.63 -4.72
CA VAL A 62 1.59 -7.17 -5.97
C VAL A 62 1.55 -8.70 -5.85
N SER A 63 0.39 -9.27 -6.14
CA SER A 63 0.18 -10.71 -6.14
C SER A 63 1.15 -11.40 -7.09
N GLN A 64 1.76 -12.50 -6.65
CA GLN A 64 2.89 -13.14 -7.36
C GLN A 64 2.60 -13.45 -8.82
N LYS A 65 1.38 -13.92 -9.13
CA LYS A 65 0.92 -14.22 -10.50
C LYS A 65 0.86 -13.00 -11.43
N PHE A 66 0.83 -11.79 -10.88
CA PHE A 66 0.73 -10.53 -11.61
C PHE A 66 2.01 -9.68 -11.54
N ARG A 67 3.08 -10.18 -10.89
CA ARG A 67 4.38 -9.50 -10.86
C ARG A 67 5.03 -9.48 -12.24
N LYS A 68 6.01 -8.58 -12.43
CA LYS A 68 6.72 -8.33 -13.71
C LYS A 68 5.83 -7.78 -14.84
N ARG A 69 4.61 -7.32 -14.51
CA ARG A 69 3.68 -6.66 -15.45
C ARG A 69 3.64 -5.13 -15.32
N GLY A 70 4.55 -4.53 -14.55
CA GLY A 70 4.57 -3.08 -14.34
C GLY A 70 3.56 -2.55 -13.31
N ILE A 71 2.72 -3.39 -12.71
CA ILE A 71 1.68 -2.96 -11.74
C ILE A 71 2.26 -2.20 -10.55
N GLY A 72 3.41 -2.63 -10.01
CA GLY A 72 4.07 -1.93 -8.91
C GLY A 72 4.52 -0.51 -9.32
N LYS A 73 4.94 -0.32 -10.57
CA LYS A 73 5.26 1.01 -11.09
C LYS A 73 3.99 1.86 -11.20
N MET A 74 2.91 1.30 -11.74
CA MET A 74 1.63 2.01 -11.86
C MET A 74 1.04 2.44 -10.51
N LEU A 75 1.30 1.70 -9.43
CA LEU A 75 0.88 2.08 -8.09
C LEU A 75 1.74 3.21 -7.49
N MET A 76 2.95 3.42 -8.02
CA MET A 76 3.91 4.42 -7.56
C MET A 76 3.88 5.73 -8.36
N ASP A 77 3.33 5.69 -9.57
CA ASP A 77 3.18 6.84 -10.47
C ASP A 77 1.93 7.67 -10.12
#